data_AF-A0A3B1B6U9-F1
#
_entry.id   AF-A0A3B1B6U9-F1
#
_cell.length_a   1.000
_cell.length_b   1.000
_cell.length_c   1.000
_cell.angle_alpha   90.00
_cell.angle_beta   90.00
_cell.angle_gamma   90.00
#
_symmetry.space_group_name_H-M   'P 1'
#
loop_
_entity.id
_entity.type
_entity.pdbx_description
1 polymer ?
#
loop_
_entity_poly.entity_id
_entity_poly.type
_entity_poly.pdbx_seq_one_letter_code
_entity_poly.pdbx_strand_id
1 'polypeptide(L)'
;MMAVLIYFYSNSNARQPEWTESIAVGSEGFVRGVLQKLEVRAKGRKVKKGDDHYELREPSVAYHVHFTPENELLSIGNRFYWNEPPEQSSG
;
A
#
# COMPACT_ATOMS: atom_id res chain seq x y z
N MET A 1 28.82 3.18 -19.08
CA MET A 1 28.74 3.40 -17.62
C MET A 1 27.49 4.21 -17.34
N MET A 2 26.36 3.55 -17.08
CA MET A 2 25.04 4.16 -16.80
C MET A 2 24.43 3.64 -15.49
N ALA A 3 25.21 2.93 -14.67
CA ALA A 3 24.73 2.38 -13.40
C ALA A 3 24.97 3.32 -12.20
N VAL A 4 25.92 4.26 -12.29
CA VAL A 4 26.34 5.09 -11.14
C VAL A 4 25.41 6.30 -10.93
N LEU A 5 24.72 6.78 -11.98
CA LEU A 5 23.90 7.99 -11.91
C LEU A 5 22.52 7.76 -11.25
N ILE A 6 21.99 6.52 -11.27
CA ILE A 6 20.69 6.21 -10.67
C ILE A 6 20.79 6.21 -9.13
N TYR A 7 21.90 5.71 -8.57
CA TYR A 7 22.08 5.64 -7.11
C TYR A 7 22.19 7.01 -6.43
N PHE A 8 22.52 8.08 -7.16
CA PHE A 8 22.61 9.43 -6.61
C PHE A 8 21.29 10.23 -6.64
N TYR A 9 20.23 9.76 -7.33
CA TYR A 9 19.01 10.55 -7.53
C TYR A 9 17.84 10.21 -6.58
N SER A 10 18.05 9.41 -5.54
CA SER A 10 17.03 9.15 -4.52
C SER A 10 17.33 9.83 -3.18
N ASN A 11 17.86 11.06 -3.20
CA ASN A 11 18.01 11.89 -2.01
C ASN A 11 16.87 12.91 -1.88
N SER A 12 15.65 12.50 -2.22
CA SER A 12 14.45 13.26 -1.91
C SER A 12 13.66 12.45 -0.87
N ASN A 13 13.23 13.09 0.22
CA ASN A 13 12.26 12.51 1.17
C ASN A 13 10.87 12.34 0.53
N ALA A 14 10.80 12.29 -0.80
CA ALA A 14 9.57 12.13 -1.55
C ALA A 14 9.10 10.69 -1.43
N ARG A 15 7.79 10.54 -1.21
CA ARG A 15 7.13 9.24 -1.19
C ARG A 15 7.30 8.57 -2.54
N GLN A 16 8.01 7.45 -2.57
CA GLN A 16 8.11 6.62 -3.76
C GLN A 16 6.95 5.62 -3.81
N PRO A 17 6.09 5.67 -4.85
CA PRO A 17 4.88 4.85 -4.92
C PRO A 17 5.20 3.35 -5.02
N GLU A 18 6.34 2.98 -5.61
CA GLU A 18 6.79 1.59 -5.76
C GLU A 18 6.97 0.92 -4.39
N TRP A 19 7.46 1.67 -3.39
CA TRP A 19 7.68 1.15 -2.05
C TRP A 19 6.47 1.29 -1.12
N THR A 20 5.57 2.21 -1.43
CA THR A 20 4.47 2.58 -0.53
C THR A 20 3.12 2.05 -0.95
N GLU A 21 2.99 1.55 -2.18
CA GLU A 21 1.74 1.02 -2.75
C GLU A 21 1.86 -0.44 -3.19
N SER A 22 3.07 -1.00 -3.17
CA SER A 22 3.35 -2.39 -3.58
C SER A 22 3.80 -3.22 -2.38
N ILE A 23 3.35 -4.49 -2.35
CA ILE A 23 3.73 -5.47 -1.32
C ILE A 23 5.11 -6.06 -1.60
N ALA A 24 5.45 -6.21 -2.88
CA ALA A 24 6.74 -6.74 -3.31
C ALA A 24 7.16 -6.06 -4.61
N VAL A 25 8.45 -5.73 -4.70
CA VAL A 25 9.10 -5.11 -5.85
C VAL A 25 10.35 -5.92 -6.16
N GLY A 26 10.58 -6.30 -7.41
CA GLY A 26 11.79 -7.05 -7.79
C GLY A 26 11.66 -7.84 -9.09
N SER A 27 12.34 -8.97 -9.17
CA SER A 27 12.25 -9.86 -10.34
C SER A 27 10.88 -10.54 -10.42
N GLU A 28 10.46 -10.92 -11.63
CA GLU A 28 9.16 -11.58 -11.83
C GLU A 28 9.00 -12.84 -10.97
N GLY A 29 10.04 -13.68 -10.91
CA GLY A 29 10.03 -14.91 -10.13
C GLY A 29 9.89 -14.65 -8.62
N PHE A 30 10.57 -13.62 -8.10
CA PHE A 30 10.43 -13.21 -6.72
C PHE A 30 8.99 -12.75 -6.43
N VAL A 31 8.45 -11.85 -7.25
CA VAL A 31 7.13 -11.26 -7.07
C VAL A 31 6.03 -12.32 -7.18
N ARG A 32 6.14 -13.25 -8.13
CA ARG A 32 5.23 -14.40 -8.26
C ARG A 32 5.34 -15.35 -7.08
N GLY A 33 6.54 -15.58 -6.57
CA GLY A 33 6.75 -16.39 -5.36
C GLY A 33 6.08 -15.76 -4.13
N VAL A 34 6.16 -14.43 -3.97
CA VAL A 34 5.45 -13.71 -2.91
C VAL A 34 3.94 -13.80 -3.11
N LEU A 35 3.44 -13.61 -4.34
CA LEU A 35 2.02 -13.76 -4.66
C LEU A 35 1.50 -15.15 -4.24
N GLN A 36 2.23 -16.21 -4.58
CA GLN A 36 1.87 -17.58 -4.24
C GLN A 36 1.85 -17.81 -2.72
N LYS A 37 2.84 -17.30 -1.99
CA LYS A 37 2.92 -17.42 -0.52
C LYS A 37 1.80 -16.68 0.22
N LEU A 38 1.27 -15.62 -0.39
CA LEU A 38 0.19 -14.84 0.20
C LEU A 38 -1.19 -15.49 0.00
N GLU A 39 -1.35 -16.40 -0.97
CA GLU A 39 -2.59 -17.13 -1.24
C GLU A 39 -3.82 -16.20 -1.24
N VAL A 40 -4.79 -16.44 -0.33
CA VAL A 40 -6.01 -15.64 -0.17
C VAL A 40 -5.71 -14.20 0.25
N ARG A 41 -4.59 -13.93 0.93
CA ARG A 41 -4.18 -12.59 1.34
C ARG A 41 -3.74 -11.74 0.16
N ALA A 42 -3.42 -12.32 -0.99
CA ALA A 42 -3.14 -11.55 -2.20
C ALA A 42 -4.39 -11.23 -3.03
N LYS A 43 -5.59 -11.62 -2.58
CA LYS A 43 -6.84 -11.34 -3.30
C LYS A 43 -6.97 -9.85 -3.60
N GLY A 44 -7.30 -9.53 -4.84
CA GLY A 44 -7.41 -8.15 -5.33
C GLY A 44 -6.09 -7.54 -5.82
N ARG A 45 -4.95 -8.23 -5.69
CA ARG A 45 -3.62 -7.74 -6.10
C ARG A 45 -3.15 -8.42 -7.39
N LYS A 46 -2.37 -7.70 -8.19
CA LYS A 46 -1.86 -8.17 -9.48
C LYS A 46 -0.37 -7.88 -9.60
N VAL A 47 0.31 -8.77 -10.33
CA VAL A 47 1.68 -8.52 -10.76
C VAL A 47 1.63 -7.52 -11.92
N LYS A 48 2.27 -6.36 -11.75
CA LYS A 48 2.43 -5.33 -12.77
C LYS A 48 3.90 -5.29 -13.19
N LYS A 49 4.14 -5.15 -14.49
CA LYS A 49 5.48 -4.88 -15.02
C LYS A 49 5.71 -3.37 -14.98
N GLY A 50 6.75 -2.94 -14.27
CA GLY A 50 7.31 -1.59 -14.32
C GLY A 50 8.42 -1.50 -15.36
N ASP A 51 9.24 -0.45 -15.27
CA ASP A 51 10.29 -0.19 -16.26
C ASP A 51 11.39 -1.27 -16.21
N ASP A 52 11.97 -1.48 -15.02
CA ASP A 52 13.08 -2.44 -14.81
C ASP A 52 12.73 -3.58 -13.84
N HIS A 53 11.52 -3.57 -13.29
CA HIS A 53 11.12 -4.51 -12.24
C HIS A 53 9.64 -4.89 -12.33
N TYR A 54 9.25 -5.84 -11.50
CA TYR A 54 7.87 -6.26 -11.31
C TYR A 54 7.39 -5.83 -9.93
N GLU A 55 6.10 -5.54 -9.83
CA GLU A 55 5.45 -5.09 -8.61
C GLU A 55 4.22 -5.95 -8.34
N LEU A 56 4.02 -6.36 -7.09
CA LEU A 56 2.74 -6.91 -6.62
C LEU A 56 1.96 -5.83 -5.90
N ARG A 57 0.93 -5.28 -6.55
CA ARG A 57 0.12 -4.19 -5.99
C ARG A 57 -1.34 -4.31 -6.36
N GLU A 58 -2.16 -3.53 -5.67
CA GLU A 58 -3.57 -3.37 -6.03
C GLU A 58 -3.70 -2.58 -7.35
N PRO A 59 -4.68 -2.93 -8.19
CA PRO A 59 -5.05 -2.12 -9.33
C PRO A 59 -5.41 -0.71 -8.85
N SER A 60 -4.91 0.32 -9.54
CA SER A 60 -5.33 1.69 -9.28
C SER A 60 -6.77 1.85 -9.77
N VAL A 61 -7.72 1.58 -8.88
CA VAL A 61 -9.14 1.87 -9.07
C VAL A 61 -9.44 3.04 -8.16
N ALA A 62 -10.06 4.09 -8.69
CA ALA A 62 -10.58 5.15 -7.84
C ALA A 62 -11.54 4.53 -6.81
N TYR A 63 -11.46 4.94 -5.55
CA TYR A 63 -12.51 4.65 -4.58
C TYR A 63 -13.83 5.15 -5.17
N HIS A 64 -14.66 4.24 -5.65
CA HIS A 64 -15.88 4.61 -6.38
C HIS A 64 -16.81 5.40 -5.45
N VAL A 65 -17.46 6.43 -6.00
CA VAL A 65 -18.29 7.45 -5.31
C VAL A 65 -19.61 6.89 -4.69
N HIS A 66 -19.80 5.57 -4.64
CA HIS A 66 -21.09 4.95 -4.25
C HIS A 66 -21.11 4.38 -2.82
N PHE A 67 -20.23 4.82 -1.94
CA PHE A 67 -20.17 4.37 -0.54
C PHE A 67 -20.93 5.28 0.43
N THR A 68 -21.79 6.18 -0.04
CA THR A 68 -22.43 7.20 0.82
C THR A 68 -23.23 6.63 1.99
N PRO A 69 -24.06 5.58 1.86
CA PRO A 69 -24.82 5.07 3.01
C PRO A 69 -23.98 4.15 3.92
N GLU A 70 -23.03 3.40 3.34
CA GLU A 70 -22.29 2.34 4.04
C GLU A 70 -21.14 2.92 4.90
N ASN A 71 -20.54 4.03 4.46
CA ASN A 71 -19.50 4.72 5.22
C ASN A 71 -20.05 5.61 6.36
N GLU A 72 -21.32 6.00 6.33
CA GLU A 72 -21.93 6.80 7.40
C GLU A 72 -21.86 6.07 8.75
N LEU A 73 -22.16 4.77 8.76
CA LEU A 73 -22.09 3.92 9.96
C LEU A 73 -20.66 3.75 10.48
N LEU A 74 -19.68 3.58 9.58
CA LEU A 74 -18.26 3.50 9.94
C LEU A 74 -17.74 4.83 10.49
N SER A 75 -18.25 5.96 9.99
CA SER A 75 -17.87 7.30 10.48
C SER A 75 -18.26 7.52 11.94
N ILE A 76 -19.38 6.95 12.38
CA ILE A 76 -19.89 7.12 13.75
C ILE A 76 -19.08 6.26 14.72
N GLY A 77 -18.76 5.02 14.33
CA GLY A 77 -17.99 4.09 15.16
C GLY A 77 -16.50 4.43 15.29
N ASN A 78 -15.95 5.22 14.36
CA ASN A 78 -14.54 5.60 14.34
C ASN A 78 -14.29 7.03 14.89
N ARG A 79 -15.25 7.63 15.62
CA ARG A 79 -15.13 8.95 16.27
C ARG A 79 -14.26 8.91 17.54
N PHE A 80 -13.15 8.19 17.52
CA PHE A 80 -12.16 8.33 18.57
C PHE A 80 -11.17 9.42 18.14
N TYR A 81 -11.15 10.53 18.88
CA TYR A 81 -10.18 11.58 18.64
C TYR A 81 -8.81 11.09 19.09
N TRP A 82 -7.82 11.09 18.19
CA TRP A 82 -6.44 10.68 18.47
C TRP A 82 -5.74 11.49 19.56
N ASN A 83 -6.33 12.60 19.98
CA ASN A 83 -5.78 13.53 20.97
C ASN A 83 -6.43 13.40 22.35
N GLU A 84 -7.36 12.47 22.54
CA GLU A 84 -7.93 12.19 23.86
C GLU A 84 -7.13 11.04 24.49
N PRO A 85 -6.29 11.32 25.52
CA PRO A 85 -5.70 10.24 26.29
C PRO A 85 -6.83 9.42 26.93
N PRO A 86 -6.73 8.08 26.96
CA PRO A 86 -7.79 7.25 27.51
C PRO A 86 -8.06 7.67 28.96
N GLU A 87 -9.31 7.99 29.29
CA GLU A 87 -9.77 8.19 30.66
C GLU A 87 -9.39 6.94 31.47
N GLN A 88 -8.44 7.09 32.39
CA GLN A 88 -8.17 6.05 33.36
C GLN A 88 -9.30 6.07 34.37
N SER A 89 -10.25 5.15 34.20
CA SER A 89 -11.23 4.77 35.21
C SER A 89 -10.51 4.47 36.52
N SER A 90 -10.52 5.45 37.42
CA SER A 90 -10.04 5.29 38.78
C SER A 90 -11.22 4.82 39.63
N GLY A 91 -11.14 3.58 40.12
CA GLY A 91 -11.78 3.09 41.35
C GLY A 91 -13.30 3.07 41.36
#